data_AF-A0A7Y5QC98-F1
#
_entry.id   AF-A0A7Y5QC98-F1
#
_cell.length_a   1.000
_cell.length_b   1.000
_cell.length_c   1.000
_cell.angle_alpha   90.00
_cell.angle_beta   90.00
_cell.angle_gamma   90.00
#
_symmetry.space_group_name_H-M   'P 1'
#
loop_
_entity.id
_entity.type
_entity.pdbx_description
1 polymer ?
#
loop_
_entity_poly.entity_id
_entity_poly.type
_entity_poly.pdbx_seq_one_letter_code
_entity_poly.pdbx_strand_id
1 'polypeptide(L)'
;MYGVETFVHPEFQCSGVGGRLMQARADLVRRLNLRGIIAGSLIAGYGAVAEQMTAEQYVQEVVTGERFDPNLSKQLSKGFKVRNLIPQYTDDLRSLNWGVAILWENPDYQPPQTVKTAEHVISADFGAAPPDAGSVSAAGS
;
A
#
# COMPACT_ATOMS: atom_id res chain seq x y z
N MET A 1 -4.24 5.89 9.02
CA MET A 1 -5.64 5.82 8.55
C MET A 1 -5.65 4.93 7.32
N TYR A 2 -6.37 3.80 7.34
CA TYR A 2 -6.64 3.03 6.13
C TYR A 2 -7.82 3.71 5.42
N GLY A 3 -7.51 4.66 4.54
CA GLY A 3 -8.51 5.42 3.81
C GLY A 3 -8.75 4.76 2.45
N VAL A 4 -9.85 4.02 2.32
CA VAL A 4 -10.41 3.66 1.02
C VAL A 4 -10.89 4.95 0.37
N GLU A 5 -10.24 5.26 -0.74
CA GLU A 5 -10.52 6.24 -1.81
C GLU A 5 -11.48 7.41 -1.54
N THR A 6 -10.99 8.62 -1.80
CA THR A 6 -11.83 9.79 -1.95
C THR A 6 -12.21 9.93 -3.42
N PHE A 7 -13.41 9.52 -3.80
CA PHE A 7 -14.01 9.84 -5.09
C PHE A 7 -14.66 11.23 -5.01
N VAL A 8 -14.24 12.13 -5.90
CA VAL A 8 -14.89 13.44 -6.09
C VAL A 8 -15.75 13.32 -7.35
N HIS A 9 -17.03 13.67 -7.23
CA HIS A 9 -17.97 13.68 -8.35
C HIS A 9 -17.42 14.52 -9.52
N PRO A 10 -17.50 14.05 -10.78
CA PRO A 10 -16.82 14.69 -11.93
C PRO A 10 -17.15 16.18 -12.10
N GLU A 11 -18.37 16.59 -11.77
CA GLU A 11 -18.85 17.97 -11.88
C GLU A 11 -18.26 18.95 -10.85
N PHE A 12 -17.50 18.46 -9.85
CA PHE A 12 -16.83 19.29 -8.83
C PHE A 12 -15.29 19.23 -8.91
N GLN A 13 -14.77 18.73 -10.03
CA GLN A 13 -13.37 18.92 -10.37
C GLN A 13 -13.17 20.41 -10.70
N CYS A 14 -12.12 21.03 -10.13
CA CYS A 14 -11.69 22.43 -10.38
C CYS A 14 -12.22 23.56 -9.44
N SER A 15 -12.51 23.30 -8.16
CA SER A 15 -12.80 24.38 -7.17
C SER A 15 -11.85 24.44 -5.96
N GLY A 16 -10.70 23.75 -6.01
CA GLY A 16 -9.76 23.66 -4.87
C GLY A 16 -10.26 22.82 -3.68
N VAL A 17 -11.47 22.27 -3.77
CA VAL A 17 -12.10 21.40 -2.75
C VAL A 17 -11.25 20.17 -2.46
N GLY A 18 -10.67 19.54 -3.50
CA GLY A 18 -9.78 18.40 -3.33
C GLY A 18 -8.52 18.72 -2.53
N GLY A 19 -7.97 19.93 -2.69
CA GLY A 19 -6.82 20.40 -1.90
C GLY A 19 -7.19 20.64 -0.43
N ARG A 20 -8.33 21.28 -0.18
CA ARG A 20 -8.83 21.52 1.19
C ARG A 20 -9.15 20.21 1.91
N LEU A 21 -9.71 19.22 1.21
CA LEU A 21 -9.98 17.91 1.78
C LEU A 21 -8.69 17.14 2.08
N MET A 22 -7.68 17.23 1.21
CA MET A 22 -6.35 16.68 1.49
C MET A 22 -5.72 17.31 2.73
N GLN A 23 -5.83 18.64 2.87
CA GLN A 23 -5.33 19.35 4.05
C GLN A 23 -6.06 18.90 5.32
N ALA A 24 -7.39 18.86 5.30
CA ALA A 24 -8.19 18.42 6.44
C ALA A 24 -7.85 16.96 6.85
N ARG A 25 -7.58 16.09 5.89
CA ARG A 25 -7.13 14.71 6.15
C ARG A 25 -5.75 14.66 6.78
N ALA A 26 -4.80 15.48 6.30
CA ALA A 26 -3.48 15.58 6.89
C ALA A 26 -3.54 16.13 8.32
N ASP A 27 -4.37 17.15 8.56
CA ASP A 27 -4.56 17.75 9.88
C ASP A 27 -5.19 16.76 10.87
N LEU A 28 -6.16 15.94 10.42
CA LEU A 28 -6.73 14.89 11.25
C LEU A 28 -5.69 13.82 11.61
N VAL A 29 -4.88 13.40 10.64
CA VAL A 29 -3.79 12.43 10.84
C VAL A 29 -2.76 12.94 11.85
N ARG A 30 -2.42 14.23 11.80
CA ARG A 30 -1.56 14.88 12.80
C ARG A 30 -2.20 14.92 14.17
N ARG A 31 -3.44 15.41 14.27
CA ARG A 31 -4.18 15.52 15.54
C ARG A 31 -4.34 14.19 16.27
N LEU A 32 -4.51 13.11 15.52
CA LEU A 32 -4.66 11.76 16.06
C LEU A 32 -3.31 11.01 16.18
N ASN A 33 -2.19 11.67 15.91
CA ASN A 33 -0.85 11.07 15.91
C ASN A 33 -0.78 9.74 15.11
N LEU A 34 -1.40 9.72 13.93
CA LEU A 34 -1.37 8.55 13.05
C LEU A 34 -0.09 8.57 12.20
N ARG A 35 0.40 7.38 11.84
CA ARG A 35 1.64 7.20 11.05
C ARG A 35 1.61 7.84 9.66
N GLY A 36 0.43 7.98 9.07
CA GLY A 36 0.29 8.48 7.71
C GLY A 36 -0.98 7.99 7.01
N ILE A 37 -0.97 8.13 5.69
CA ILE A 37 -2.09 7.86 4.79
C ILE A 37 -1.64 6.94 3.66
N ILE A 38 -2.26 5.77 3.57
CA ILE A 38 -2.08 4.84 2.45
C ILE A 38 -3.17 5.12 1.40
N ALA A 39 -2.80 5.09 0.12
CA ALA A 39 -3.72 5.16 -1.01
C ALA A 39 -3.27 4.21 -2.13
N GLY A 40 -4.18 3.92 -3.06
CA GLY A 40 -3.87 3.28 -4.33
C GLY A 40 -3.75 4.31 -5.46
N SER A 41 -2.86 4.07 -6.41
CA SER A 41 -2.79 4.81 -7.67
C SER A 41 -2.71 3.83 -8.84
N LEU A 42 -3.48 4.08 -9.89
CA LEU A 42 -3.29 3.39 -11.17
C LEU A 42 -2.03 3.91 -11.87
N ILE A 43 -1.39 3.04 -12.65
CA ILE A 43 -0.33 3.39 -13.61
C ILE A 43 -0.94 3.42 -15.01
N ALA A 44 -1.72 4.46 -15.28
CA ALA A 44 -2.59 4.54 -16.45
C ALA A 44 -1.81 4.58 -17.78
N GLY A 45 -0.51 4.88 -17.76
CA GLY A 45 0.33 4.82 -18.96
C GLY A 45 1.02 3.47 -19.20
N TYR A 46 0.90 2.49 -18.31
CA TYR A 46 1.71 1.26 -18.39
C TYR A 46 1.35 0.38 -19.59
N GLY A 47 0.07 0.24 -19.92
CA GLY A 47 -0.38 -0.63 -21.01
C GLY A 47 0.21 -0.28 -22.37
N ALA A 48 0.59 0.99 -22.59
CA ALA A 48 1.22 1.42 -23.85
C ALA A 48 2.67 0.96 -24.01
N VAL A 49 3.34 0.55 -22.94
CA VAL A 49 4.77 0.18 -22.93
C VAL A 49 5.03 -1.21 -22.31
N ALA A 50 3.97 -1.94 -21.98
CA ALA A 50 4.05 -3.22 -21.28
C ALA A 50 4.80 -4.32 -22.06
N GLU A 51 4.89 -4.21 -23.39
CA GLU A 51 5.70 -5.12 -24.22
C GLU A 51 7.20 -4.81 -24.15
N GLN A 52 7.58 -3.62 -23.68
CA GLN A 52 8.95 -3.12 -23.70
C GLN A 52 9.60 -3.14 -22.31
N MET A 53 8.81 -3.14 -21.24
CA MET A 53 9.29 -3.09 -19.85
C MET A 53 8.30 -3.69 -18.85
N THR A 54 8.83 -4.11 -17.71
CA THR A 54 8.00 -4.60 -16.60
C THR A 54 7.32 -3.46 -15.85
N ALA A 55 6.27 -3.76 -15.09
CA ALA A 55 5.58 -2.76 -14.26
C ALA A 55 6.51 -2.17 -13.19
N GLU A 56 7.45 -2.96 -12.67
CA GLU A 56 8.50 -2.53 -11.73
C GLU A 56 9.41 -1.48 -12.38
N GLN A 57 9.90 -1.76 -13.58
CA GLN A 57 10.75 -0.83 -14.33
C GLN A 57 9.99 0.46 -14.64
N TYR A 58 8.74 0.34 -15.11
CA TYR A 58 7.88 1.47 -15.37
C TYR A 58 7.72 2.37 -14.14
N VAL A 59 7.37 1.79 -12.99
CA VAL A 59 7.19 2.55 -11.75
C VAL A 59 8.50 3.15 -11.27
N GLN A 60 9.62 2.46 -11.45
CA GLN A 60 10.94 2.99 -11.10
C GLN A 60 11.27 4.23 -11.94
N GLU A 61 11.07 4.20 -13.26
CA GLU A 61 11.26 5.37 -14.14
C GLU A 61 10.35 6.55 -13.73
N VAL A 62 9.13 6.27 -13.28
CA VAL A 62 8.21 7.31 -12.79
C VAL A 62 8.69 7.92 -11.46
N VAL A 63 9.26 7.10 -10.57
CA VAL A 63 9.81 7.54 -9.28
C VAL A 63 11.10 8.34 -9.47
N THR A 64 11.97 7.97 -10.42
CA THR A 64 13.19 8.73 -10.75
C THR A 64 12.93 9.97 -11.57
N GLY A 65 11.73 10.11 -12.15
CA GLY A 65 11.34 11.25 -12.98
C GLY A 65 11.74 11.13 -14.45
N GLU A 66 12.27 9.97 -14.87
CA GLU A 66 12.56 9.64 -16.27
C GLU A 66 11.27 9.48 -17.09
N ARG A 67 10.19 9.06 -16.43
CA ARG A 67 8.87 8.90 -17.03
C ARG A 67 7.81 9.70 -16.30
N PHE A 68 6.86 10.22 -17.05
CA PHE A 68 5.65 10.84 -16.51
C PHE A 68 4.45 9.90 -16.62
N ASP A 69 3.84 9.55 -15.49
CA ASP A 69 2.53 8.89 -15.44
C ASP A 69 1.47 9.88 -14.92
N PRO A 70 0.34 10.06 -15.62
CA PRO A 70 -0.64 11.09 -15.30
C PRO A 70 -1.32 10.93 -13.93
N ASN A 71 -1.27 9.74 -13.32
CA ASN A 71 -1.86 9.46 -12.02
C ASN A 71 -0.78 9.40 -10.94
N LEU A 72 0.20 8.51 -11.10
CA LEU A 72 1.24 8.26 -10.11
C LEU A 72 2.09 9.52 -9.91
N SER A 73 2.55 10.20 -10.97
CA SER A 73 3.38 11.41 -10.83
C SER A 73 2.66 12.52 -10.05
N LYS A 74 1.34 12.67 -10.20
CA LYS A 74 0.54 13.64 -9.42
C LYS A 74 0.42 13.29 -7.94
N GLN A 75 0.52 12.02 -7.58
CA GLN A 75 0.53 11.61 -6.17
C GLN A 75 1.93 11.79 -5.56
N LEU A 76 2.98 11.44 -6.31
CA LEU A 76 4.36 11.66 -5.88
C LEU A 76 4.65 13.15 -5.63
N SER A 77 4.13 14.04 -6.49
CA SER A 77 4.27 15.50 -6.30
C SER A 77 3.57 16.03 -5.03
N LYS A 78 2.66 15.25 -4.42
CA LYS A 78 2.01 15.58 -3.14
C LYS A 78 2.76 14.98 -1.94
N GLY A 79 3.94 14.41 -2.15
CA GLY A 79 4.78 13.83 -1.10
C GLY A 79 4.44 12.37 -0.77
N PHE A 80 3.64 11.69 -1.60
CA PHE A 80 3.48 10.24 -1.47
C PHE A 80 4.73 9.52 -1.96
N LYS A 81 5.01 8.35 -1.37
CA LYS A 81 6.08 7.44 -1.79
C LYS A 81 5.47 6.10 -2.19
N VAL A 82 6.02 5.50 -3.25
CA VAL A 82 5.67 4.13 -3.64
C VAL A 82 6.07 3.15 -2.53
N ARG A 83 5.19 2.20 -2.23
CA ARG A 83 5.43 1.13 -1.25
C ARG A 83 5.37 -0.26 -1.86
N ASN A 84 4.40 -0.52 -2.72
CA ASN A 84 4.28 -1.81 -3.38
C ASN A 84 3.53 -1.70 -4.71
N LEU A 85 3.84 -2.61 -5.63
CA LEU A 85 2.96 -2.87 -6.78
C LEU A 85 1.83 -3.82 -6.37
N ILE A 86 0.68 -3.64 -7.01
CA ILE A 86 -0.50 -4.48 -6.79
C ILE A 86 -0.95 -4.99 -8.16
N PRO A 87 -0.69 -6.27 -8.49
CA PRO A 87 -1.26 -6.89 -9.69
C PRO A 87 -2.77 -7.11 -9.49
N GLN A 88 -3.54 -7.10 -10.59
CA GLN A 88 -4.98 -7.35 -10.57
C GLN A 88 -5.74 -6.41 -9.60
N TYR A 89 -5.29 -5.15 -9.51
CA TYR A 89 -5.84 -4.16 -8.61
C TYR A 89 -7.25 -3.70 -9.01
N THR A 90 -7.49 -3.54 -10.32
CA THR A 90 -8.79 -3.16 -10.88
C THR A 90 -8.84 -3.58 -12.35
N ASP A 91 -10.03 -3.68 -12.94
CA ASP A 91 -10.20 -3.93 -14.38
C ASP A 91 -10.03 -2.62 -15.17
N ASP A 92 -8.77 -2.25 -15.47
CA ASP A 92 -8.41 -1.14 -16.36
C ASP A 92 -7.35 -1.60 -17.36
N LEU A 93 -7.77 -1.70 -18.63
CA LEU A 93 -6.91 -2.11 -19.74
C LEU A 93 -5.70 -1.19 -19.92
N ARG A 94 -5.81 0.09 -19.55
CA ARG A 94 -4.71 1.06 -19.71
C ARG A 94 -3.58 0.83 -18.73
N SER A 95 -3.87 0.29 -17.55
CA SER A 95 -2.85 -0.12 -16.58
C SER A 95 -2.57 -1.62 -16.60
N LEU A 96 -3.21 -2.38 -17.50
CA LEU A 96 -3.21 -3.85 -17.50
C LEU A 96 -3.51 -4.42 -16.12
N ASN A 97 -4.49 -3.82 -15.46
CA ASN A 97 -4.95 -4.16 -14.12
C ASN A 97 -3.91 -3.95 -13.02
N TRP A 98 -2.84 -3.19 -13.26
CA TRP A 98 -1.86 -2.83 -12.23
C TRP A 98 -2.27 -1.59 -11.45
N GLY A 99 -2.00 -1.64 -10.15
CA GLY A 99 -2.05 -0.52 -9.23
C GLY A 99 -0.77 -0.41 -8.40
N VAL A 100 -0.65 0.69 -7.67
CA VAL A 100 0.50 0.99 -6.82
C VAL A 100 -0.01 1.45 -5.46
N ALA A 101 0.42 0.77 -4.40
CA ALA A 101 0.27 1.25 -3.03
C ALA A 101 1.24 2.41 -2.79
N ILE A 102 0.70 3.56 -2.39
CA ILE A 102 1.45 4.77 -2.08
C ILE A 102 1.19 5.20 -0.64
N LEU A 103 2.21 5.71 0.04
CA LEU A 103 2.13 6.17 1.42
C LEU A 103 2.61 7.62 1.52
N TRP A 104 1.77 8.47 2.09
CA TRP A 104 2.18 9.75 2.65
C TRP A 104 2.47 9.57 4.14
N GLU A 105 3.71 9.82 4.55
CA GLU A 105 4.14 9.71 5.94
C GLU A 105 3.78 10.99 6.70
N ASN A 106 3.22 10.84 7.90
CA ASN A 106 2.98 11.98 8.76
C ASN A 106 4.33 12.46 9.35
N PRO A 107 4.81 13.67 9.03
CA PRO A 107 6.08 14.17 9.56
C PRO A 107 6.04 14.38 11.07
N ASP A 108 4.85 14.54 11.66
CA ASP A 108 4.67 14.86 13.08
C ASP A 108 4.42 13.60 13.93
N TYR A 109 4.53 12.40 13.34
CA TYR A 109 4.25 11.15 14.05
C TYR A 109 5.27 10.90 15.16
N GLN A 110 4.77 10.72 16.38
CA GLN A 110 5.54 10.31 17.54
C GLN A 110 5.17 8.88 17.94
N PRO A 111 6.10 7.91 17.90
CA PRO A 111 5.80 6.56 18.33
C PRO A 111 5.41 6.54 19.81
N PRO A 112 4.38 5.77 20.22
CA PRO A 112 4.08 5.58 21.63
C PRO A 112 5.35 5.11 22.35
N GLN A 113 5.62 5.66 23.53
CA GLN A 113 6.72 5.16 24.34
C GLN A 113 6.41 3.70 24.69
N THR A 114 7.20 2.78 24.15
CA THR A 114 7.16 1.38 24.60
C THR A 114 7.55 1.39 26.07
N VAL A 115 6.57 1.22 26.95
CA VAL A 115 6.86 0.85 28.33
C VAL A 115 7.59 -0.49 28.21
N LYS A 116 8.88 -0.51 28.55
CA LYS A 116 9.63 -1.76 28.68
C LYS A 116 9.00 -2.52 29.85
N THR A 117 8.00 -3.35 29.58
CA THR A 117 7.57 -4.36 30.53
C THR A 117 8.77 -5.27 30.72
N ALA A 118 9.31 -5.30 31.94
CA ALA A 118 10.42 -6.17 32.29
C ALA A 118 10.11 -7.60 31.80
N GLU A 119 11.01 -8.13 30.98
CA GLU A 119 10.99 -9.50 30.48
C GLU A 119 11.06 -10.47 31.67
N HIS A 120 9.91 -10.86 32.22
CA HIS A 120 9.79 -12.13 32.91
C HIS A 120 9.39 -13.16 31.85
N VAL A 121 10.37 -13.58 31.04
CA VAL A 121 10.20 -14.66 30.07
C VAL A 121 10.08 -15.96 30.87
N ILE A 122 8.84 -16.42 31.04
CA ILE A 122 8.57 -17.82 31.37
C ILE A 122 8.92 -18.60 30.10
N SER A 123 10.02 -19.33 30.13
CA SER A 123 10.44 -20.24 29.07
C SER A 123 9.40 -21.35 28.92
N ALA A 124 8.55 -21.27 27.90
CA ALA A 124 7.74 -22.39 27.44
C ALA A 124 8.47 -23.04 26.26
N ASP A 125 9.12 -24.17 26.55
CA ASP A 125 9.64 -25.12 25.57
C ASP A 125 8.48 -25.63 24.71
N PHE A 126 8.41 -25.18 23.44
CA PHE A 126 7.59 -25.86 22.45
C PHE A 126 8.37 -27.06 21.92
N GLY A 127 8.17 -28.17 22.63
CA GLY A 127 8.76 -29.47 22.33
C GLY A 127 8.59 -29.89 20.87
N ALA A 128 9.65 -30.56 20.40
CA ALA A 128 9.82 -31.15 19.09
C ALA A 128 8.57 -31.91 18.58
N ALA A 129 8.38 -31.83 17.26
CA ALA A 129 7.39 -32.63 16.54
C ALA A 129 7.52 -34.12 16.88
N PRO A 130 6.40 -34.84 17.11
CA PRO A 130 6.45 -36.28 17.30
C PRO A 130 6.82 -36.96 15.97
N PRO A 131 7.67 -38.02 16.01
CA PRO A 131 7.95 -38.83 14.84
C PRO A 131 6.77 -39.76 14.51
N ASP A 132 6.51 -39.86 13.21
CA ASP A 132 5.69 -40.79 12.43
C ASP A 132 5.08 -42.01 13.15
N ALA A 133 3.76 -42.17 13.01
CA ALA A 133 3.03 -43.40 13.32
C ALA A 133 2.58 -44.09 12.02
N GLY A 134 3.00 -45.35 11.89
CA GLY A 134 2.91 -46.15 10.69
C GLY A 134 1.55 -46.79 10.36
N SER A 135 1.59 -47.45 9.20
CA SER A 135 0.69 -48.45 8.62
C SER A 135 -0.30 -49.15 9.56
N VAL A 136 -1.57 -49.22 9.15
CA VAL A 136 -2.44 -50.37 9.45
C VAL A 136 -3.24 -50.76 8.21
N SER A 137 -2.97 -51.99 7.76
CA SER A 137 -3.81 -52.83 6.91
C SER A 137 -4.90 -53.49 7.77
N ALA A 138 -6.16 -53.51 7.30
CA ALA A 138 -7.12 -54.56 7.64
C ALA A 138 -8.32 -54.52 6.66
N ALA A 139 -8.80 -55.72 6.35
CA ALA A 139 -9.72 -56.08 5.29
C ALA A 139 -11.21 -56.03 5.67
N GLY A 140 -12.07 -56.11 4.66
CA GLY A 140 -13.28 -56.95 4.69
C GLY A 140 -14.62 -56.23 4.80
N SER A 141 -15.36 -56.13 3.68
CA SER A 141 -16.48 -57.02 3.33
C SER A 141 -16.99 -56.70 1.93
#